data_AF-A0A9Q1GA41-F1
#
_entry.id   AF-A0A9Q1GA41-F1
#
_cell.length_a   1.000
_cell.length_b   1.000
_cell.length_c   1.000
_cell.angle_alpha   90.00
_cell.angle_beta   90.00
_cell.angle_gamma   90.00
#
_symmetry.space_group_name_H-M   'P 1'
#
loop_
_entity.id
_entity.type
_entity.pdbx_description
1 polymer ?
#
loop_
_entity_poly.entity_id
_entity_poly.type
_entity_poly.pdbx_seq_one_letter_code
_entity_poly.pdbx_strand_id
1 'polypeptide(L)'
;MRTARQGLMMRRTAPTWTWTWGTTPETRKRRPILRFPSTSSPLYSLLAPEQQAKVFRPSPTGTRLCVVATNVAETSLTIPGIKYIVDCGRIKKRFYDRVTGVSYFKVTWTSQASANQRAGRAGRTEPGHCYRLYSSAVFGDFKEFSEAEITRRPVDDLVLQMKDLNIEKVVNFPFPTPPPAETLLSAEQLLLALGALEEAREDRTVS
;
A
#
# COMPACT_ATOMS: atom_id res chain seq x y z
N MET A 1 2.18 -40.80 1.84
CA MET A 1 2.35 -41.54 3.10
C MET A 1 2.74 -40.55 4.19
N ARG A 2 1.90 -40.33 5.22
CA ARG A 2 2.24 -39.48 6.37
C ARG A 2 2.63 -40.40 7.52
N THR A 3 3.83 -40.22 8.04
CA THR A 3 4.36 -40.91 9.23
C THR A 3 3.52 -40.55 10.44
N ALA A 4 2.84 -41.53 11.03
CA ALA A 4 2.16 -41.36 12.32
C ALA A 4 3.23 -41.16 13.40
N ARG A 5 3.10 -40.11 14.22
CA ARG A 5 3.92 -39.97 15.44
C ARG A 5 3.41 -40.97 16.46
N GLN A 6 4.23 -41.95 16.82
CA GLN A 6 3.97 -42.83 17.94
C GLN A 6 4.29 -42.05 19.23
N GLY A 7 3.31 -41.95 20.13
CA GLY A 7 3.46 -41.32 21.44
C GLY A 7 3.14 -42.33 22.54
N LEU A 8 3.97 -42.37 23.57
CA LEU A 8 3.77 -43.24 24.73
C LEU A 8 2.67 -42.65 25.62
N MET A 9 1.58 -43.40 25.85
CA MET A 9 0.47 -42.94 26.68
C MET A 9 0.35 -43.81 27.93
N MET A 10 0.40 -43.17 29.10
CA MET A 10 0.27 -43.84 30.40
C MET A 10 -1.21 -43.94 30.76
N ARG A 11 -1.73 -45.16 30.98
CA ARG A 11 -3.11 -45.35 31.49
C ARG A 11 -3.06 -46.00 32.87
N ARG A 12 -3.91 -45.50 33.77
CA ARG A 12 -4.05 -46.00 35.14
C ARG A 12 -5.26 -46.93 35.21
N THR A 13 -5.03 -48.21 35.46
CA THR A 13 -6.06 -49.15 35.90
C THR A 13 -5.55 -49.74 37.21
N ALA A 14 -6.21 -49.43 38.33
CA ALA A 14 -5.75 -49.92 39.63
C ALA A 14 -5.69 -51.46 39.62
N PRO A 15 -4.63 -52.10 40.16
CA PRO A 15 -3.51 -51.53 40.94
C PRO A 15 -2.18 -51.40 40.17
N THR A 16 -2.14 -51.56 38.84
CA THR A 16 -0.88 -51.61 38.07
C THR A 16 -0.80 -50.59 36.94
N TRP A 17 0.39 -50.01 36.77
CA TRP A 17 0.69 -49.13 35.64
C TRP A 17 1.14 -49.96 34.46
N THR A 18 0.46 -49.85 33.32
CA THR A 18 0.87 -50.50 32.08
C THR A 18 1.12 -49.46 30.99
N TRP A 19 2.26 -49.59 30.33
CA TRP A 19 2.61 -48.79 29.16
C TRP A 19 2.00 -49.46 27.92
N THR A 20 1.15 -48.72 27.20
CA THR A 20 0.57 -49.21 25.95
C THR A 20 0.94 -48.27 24.81
N TRP A 21 1.37 -48.85 23.69
CA TRP A 21 1.58 -48.12 22.45
C TRP A 21 0.21 -47.83 21.83
N GLY A 22 -0.28 -46.60 22.01
CA GLY A 22 -1.51 -46.13 21.38
C GLY A 22 -1.20 -45.33 20.13
N THR A 23 -1.67 -45.79 18.96
CA THR A 23 -1.75 -44.94 17.78
C THR A 23 -3.01 -44.07 17.90
N THR A 24 -2.88 -42.82 18.35
CA THR A 24 -3.96 -41.84 18.19
C THR A 24 -4.05 -41.49 16.70
N PRO A 25 -5.16 -41.81 16.00
CA PRO A 25 -5.40 -41.23 14.71
C PRO A 25 -5.80 -39.78 14.97
N GLU A 26 -4.82 -38.87 14.98
CA GLU A 26 -5.06 -37.43 14.98
C GLU A 26 -5.58 -37.02 13.60
N THR A 27 -6.76 -37.52 13.24
CA THR A 27 -7.55 -36.99 12.13
C THR A 27 -8.01 -35.61 12.58
N ARG A 28 -7.20 -34.59 12.32
CA ARG A 28 -7.62 -33.19 12.36
C ARG A 28 -8.81 -33.05 11.41
N LYS A 29 -10.02 -33.26 11.93
CA LYS A 29 -11.28 -33.05 11.19
C LYS A 29 -11.20 -31.64 10.65
N ARG A 30 -11.01 -31.50 9.34
CA ARG A 30 -11.11 -30.21 8.66
C ARG A 30 -12.53 -29.74 8.94
N ARG A 31 -12.67 -28.72 9.80
CA ARG A 31 -13.97 -28.08 10.00
C ARG A 31 -14.47 -27.69 8.60
N PRO A 32 -15.72 -28.03 8.23
CA PRO A 32 -16.25 -27.60 6.94
C PRO A 32 -16.09 -26.08 6.87
N ILE A 33 -15.56 -25.59 5.76
CA ILE A 33 -15.46 -24.15 5.50
C ILE A 33 -16.91 -23.67 5.48
N LEU A 34 -17.36 -22.99 6.54
CA LEU A 34 -18.66 -22.35 6.57
C LEU A 34 -18.69 -21.36 5.40
N ARG A 35 -19.42 -21.74 4.34
CA ARG A 35 -19.56 -20.94 3.13
C ARG A 35 -20.61 -19.88 3.40
N PHE A 36 -20.21 -18.83 4.11
CA PHE A 36 -21.05 -17.65 4.24
C PHE A 36 -21.21 -17.02 2.85
N PRO A 37 -22.42 -16.62 2.45
CA PRO A 37 -22.59 -15.85 1.23
C PRO A 37 -21.73 -14.58 1.33
N SER A 38 -21.01 -14.23 0.27
CA SER A 38 -20.16 -13.05 0.25
C SER A 38 -20.31 -12.28 -1.05
N THR A 39 -20.36 -10.96 -0.95
CA THR A 39 -20.39 -10.05 -2.11
C THR A 39 -19.01 -9.45 -2.27
N SER A 40 -18.37 -9.65 -3.43
CA SER A 40 -17.05 -9.09 -3.73
C SER A 40 -17.14 -7.84 -4.60
N SER A 41 -16.48 -6.76 -4.18
CA SER A 41 -16.45 -5.50 -4.94
C SER A 41 -15.01 -5.01 -5.15
N PRO A 42 -14.58 -4.71 -6.39
CA PRO A 42 -13.27 -4.10 -6.64
C PRO A 42 -13.29 -2.61 -6.27
N LEU A 43 -12.13 -2.08 -5.85
CA LEU A 43 -11.95 -0.64 -5.58
C LEU A 43 -10.58 -0.13 -6.03
N TYR A 44 -10.56 0.67 -7.09
CA TYR A 44 -9.37 1.34 -7.62
C TYR A 44 -9.78 2.59 -8.42
N SER A 45 -8.84 3.52 -8.62
CA SER A 45 -9.13 4.87 -9.13
C SER A 45 -9.78 4.91 -10.51
N LEU A 46 -9.50 3.93 -11.38
CA LEU A 46 -10.01 3.89 -12.76
C LEU A 46 -11.43 3.32 -12.88
N LEU A 47 -12.05 2.86 -11.79
CA LEU A 47 -13.44 2.41 -11.82
C LEU A 47 -14.39 3.58 -12.07
N ALA A 48 -15.47 3.33 -12.81
CA ALA A 48 -16.54 4.31 -12.97
C ALA A 48 -17.13 4.71 -11.60
N PRO A 49 -17.54 5.98 -11.41
CA PRO A 49 -18.07 6.46 -10.11
C PRO A 49 -19.22 5.60 -9.58
N GLU A 50 -20.11 5.15 -10.45
CA GLU A 50 -21.23 4.27 -10.09
C GLU A 50 -20.78 2.91 -9.53
N GLN A 51 -19.66 2.38 -10.03
CA GLN A 51 -19.09 1.11 -9.55
C GLN A 51 -18.37 1.31 -8.22
N GLN A 52 -17.67 2.43 -8.04
CA GLN A 52 -17.08 2.79 -6.75
C GLN A 52 -18.17 2.97 -5.70
N ALA A 53 -19.31 3.58 -6.04
CA ALA A 53 -20.44 3.78 -5.13
C ALA A 53 -21.00 2.46 -4.55
N LYS A 54 -20.83 1.33 -5.25
CA LYS A 54 -21.33 0.01 -4.79
C LYS A 54 -20.70 -0.44 -3.48
N VAL A 55 -19.45 -0.04 -3.18
CA VAL A 55 -18.79 -0.46 -1.92
C VAL A 55 -19.39 0.22 -0.69
N PHE A 56 -20.10 1.34 -0.86
CA PHE A 56 -20.74 2.09 0.21
C PHE A 56 -22.18 1.65 0.48
N ARG A 57 -22.77 0.86 -0.43
CA ARG A 57 -24.13 0.35 -0.24
C ARG A 57 -24.12 -0.74 0.83
N PRO A 58 -25.15 -0.78 1.69
CA PRO A 58 -25.27 -1.85 2.67
C PRO A 58 -25.33 -3.21 1.95
N SER A 59 -24.61 -4.19 2.48
CA SER A 59 -24.65 -5.54 1.93
C SER A 59 -25.98 -6.22 2.25
N PRO A 60 -26.50 -7.08 1.35
CA PRO A 60 -27.72 -7.83 1.62
C PRO A 60 -27.62 -8.64 2.92
N THR A 61 -28.74 -8.78 3.63
CA THR A 61 -28.80 -9.50 4.91
C THR A 61 -28.25 -10.92 4.78
N GLY A 62 -27.40 -11.32 5.72
CA GLY A 62 -26.77 -12.65 5.72
C GLY A 62 -25.58 -12.78 4.78
N THR A 63 -25.13 -11.71 4.12
CA THR A 63 -23.94 -11.72 3.25
C THR A 63 -22.79 -10.89 3.84
N ARG A 64 -21.55 -11.33 3.58
CA ARG A 64 -20.33 -10.59 3.96
C ARG A 64 -19.83 -9.75 2.80
N LEU A 65 -19.59 -8.45 3.04
CA LEU A 65 -18.87 -7.60 2.10
C LEU A 65 -17.39 -7.98 2.05
N CYS A 66 -16.86 -8.20 0.86
CA CYS A 66 -15.43 -8.36 0.61
C CYS A 66 -14.99 -7.30 -0.40
N VAL A 67 -14.14 -6.36 0.01
CA VAL A 67 -13.63 -5.32 -0.87
C VAL A 67 -12.20 -5.66 -1.26
N VAL A 68 -11.94 -5.75 -2.57
CA VAL A 68 -10.59 -5.93 -3.10
C VAL A 68 -10.10 -4.58 -3.60
N ALA A 69 -9.25 -3.94 -2.81
CA ALA A 69 -8.82 -2.57 -3.05
C ALA A 69 -7.33 -2.44 -3.34
N THR A 70 -6.99 -1.41 -4.10
CA THR A 70 -5.62 -0.88 -4.19
C THR A 70 -5.34 0.07 -3.02
N ASN A 71 -4.19 0.76 -3.03
CA ASN A 71 -3.85 1.79 -2.06
C ASN A 71 -4.84 2.98 -2.03
N VAL A 72 -5.82 3.04 -2.93
CA VAL A 72 -6.94 3.99 -2.87
C VAL A 72 -7.75 3.88 -1.57
N ALA A 73 -7.85 2.68 -1.00
CA ALA A 73 -8.50 2.48 0.29
C ALA A 73 -7.65 2.99 1.48
N GLU A 74 -6.39 3.38 1.25
CA GLU A 74 -5.48 3.79 2.32
C GLU A 74 -5.76 5.18 2.84
N THR A 75 -6.11 6.16 1.99
CA THR A 75 -6.04 7.59 2.35
C THR A 75 -7.40 8.27 2.50
N SER A 76 -8.42 8.00 1.65
CA SER A 76 -9.59 8.91 1.61
C SER A 76 -10.98 8.27 1.54
N LEU A 77 -11.12 6.95 1.45
CA LEU A 77 -12.43 6.29 1.41
C LEU A 77 -12.71 5.56 2.72
N THR A 78 -13.78 5.96 3.40
CA THR A 78 -14.25 5.30 4.63
C THR A 78 -15.40 4.38 4.27
N ILE A 79 -15.10 3.09 4.12
CA ILE A 79 -16.13 2.08 3.87
C ILE A 79 -16.70 1.65 5.24
N PRO A 80 -18.01 1.81 5.48
CA PRO A 80 -18.61 1.40 6.75
C PRO A 80 -18.57 -0.12 6.93
N GLY A 81 -18.41 -0.59 8.16
CA GLY A 81 -18.46 -2.02 8.49
C GLY A 81 -17.23 -2.84 8.11
N ILE A 82 -16.10 -2.19 7.78
CA ILE A 82 -14.83 -2.90 7.58
C ILE A 82 -14.22 -3.27 8.94
N LYS A 83 -14.31 -4.56 9.28
CA LYS A 83 -13.76 -5.14 10.52
C LYS A 83 -12.44 -5.87 10.30
N TYR A 84 -12.19 -6.33 9.08
CA TYR A 84 -11.05 -7.17 8.75
C TYR A 84 -10.28 -6.58 7.58
N ILE A 85 -8.99 -6.35 7.78
CA ILE A 85 -8.06 -5.95 6.72
C ILE A 85 -7.12 -7.11 6.45
N VAL A 86 -6.90 -7.42 5.18
CA VAL A 86 -5.86 -8.35 4.74
C VAL A 86 -4.85 -7.54 3.93
N ASP A 87 -3.69 -7.29 4.51
CA ASP A 87 -2.64 -6.48 3.89
C ASP A 87 -1.56 -7.36 3.26
N CYS A 88 -1.39 -7.22 1.95
CA CYS A 88 -0.34 -7.92 1.22
C CYS A 88 1.05 -7.25 1.37
N GLY A 89 1.11 -6.03 1.93
CA GLY A 89 2.35 -5.28 2.12
C GLY A 89 2.95 -4.72 0.83
N ARG A 90 2.31 -4.96 -0.32
CA ARG A 90 2.76 -4.49 -1.63
C ARG A 90 1.99 -3.27 -2.09
N ILE A 91 2.61 -2.51 -2.97
CA ILE A 91 2.03 -1.33 -3.63
C ILE A 91 2.66 -1.17 -5.01
N LYS A 92 1.83 -0.81 -6.00
CA LYS A 92 2.30 -0.41 -7.33
C LYS A 92 2.64 1.08 -7.27
N LYS A 93 3.93 1.42 -7.37
CA LYS A 93 4.41 2.81 -7.37
C LYS A 93 4.94 3.18 -8.76
N ARG A 94 4.78 4.44 -9.14
CA ARG A 94 5.45 5.03 -10.30
C ARG A 94 6.88 5.39 -9.91
N PHE A 95 7.82 4.98 -10.74
CA PHE A 95 9.24 5.32 -10.68
C PHE A 95 9.59 6.16 -11.90
N TYR A 96 10.55 7.05 -11.73
CA TYR A 96 11.10 7.87 -12.79
C TYR A 96 12.59 7.61 -12.89
N ASP A 97 13.04 7.21 -14.08
CA ASP A 97 14.45 7.09 -14.38
C ASP A 97 14.95 8.42 -14.95
N ARG A 98 15.87 9.07 -14.23
CA ARG A 98 16.42 10.38 -14.61
C ARG A 98 17.35 10.31 -15.81
N VAL A 99 17.96 9.15 -16.07
CA VAL A 99 18.90 8.99 -17.18
C VAL A 99 18.15 8.82 -18.49
N THR A 100 17.11 7.99 -18.49
CA THR A 100 16.32 7.71 -19.70
C THR A 100 15.15 8.67 -19.90
N GLY A 101 14.75 9.41 -18.86
CA GLY A 101 13.56 10.27 -18.87
C GLY A 101 12.24 9.48 -18.86
N VAL A 102 12.27 8.17 -18.61
CA VAL A 102 11.10 7.30 -18.70
C VAL A 102 10.48 7.05 -17.33
N SER A 103 9.15 7.21 -17.26
CA SER A 103 8.35 6.78 -16.11
C SER A 103 7.85 5.35 -16.30
N TYR A 104 8.00 4.52 -15.27
CA TYR A 104 7.47 3.15 -15.27
C TYR A 104 6.81 2.78 -13.95
N PHE A 105 6.00 1.73 -13.94
CA PHE A 105 5.35 1.23 -12.73
C PHE A 105 6.02 -0.04 -12.24
N LYS A 106 6.31 -0.11 -10.94
CA LYS A 106 6.88 -1.31 -10.31
C LYS A 106 6.13 -1.62 -9.02
N VAL A 107 5.87 -2.91 -8.81
CA VAL A 107 5.34 -3.41 -7.53
C VAL A 107 6.49 -3.50 -6.53
N THR A 108 6.35 -2.81 -5.41
CA THR A 108 7.35 -2.70 -4.36
C THR A 108 6.69 -2.88 -2.99
N TRP A 109 7.49 -3.00 -1.95
CA TRP A 109 7.01 -3.00 -0.58
C TRP A 109 6.45 -1.63 -0.20
N THR A 110 5.43 -1.64 0.64
CA THR A 110 4.89 -0.42 1.24
C THR A 110 5.77 0.06 2.41
N SER A 111 5.51 1.26 2.94
CA SER A 111 6.19 1.73 4.16
C SER A 111 5.47 1.22 5.41
N GLN A 112 6.17 1.18 6.54
CA GLN A 112 5.58 0.81 7.84
C GLN A 112 4.40 1.73 8.18
N ALA A 113 4.56 3.05 7.99
CA ALA A 113 3.50 4.03 8.18
C ALA A 113 2.25 3.73 7.32
N SER A 114 2.44 3.35 6.06
CA SER A 114 1.34 3.00 5.14
C SER A 114 0.62 1.72 5.56
N ALA A 115 1.37 0.67 5.91
CA ALA A 115 0.79 -0.57 6.44
C ALA A 115 0.03 -0.35 7.75
N ASN A 116 0.53 0.52 8.63
CA ASN A 116 -0.16 0.92 9.86
C ASN A 116 -1.43 1.72 9.57
N GLN A 117 -1.43 2.63 8.59
CA GLN A 117 -2.64 3.33 8.14
C GLN A 117 -3.70 2.35 7.62
N ARG A 118 -3.31 1.35 6.81
CA ARG A 118 -4.22 0.29 6.35
C ARG A 118 -4.81 -0.49 7.51
N ALA A 119 -4.00 -0.87 8.50
CA ALA A 119 -4.48 -1.56 9.70
C ALA A 119 -5.50 -0.72 10.47
N GLY A 120 -5.30 0.60 10.56
CA GLY A 120 -6.23 1.54 11.19
C GLY A 120 -7.61 1.62 10.51
N ARG A 121 -7.74 1.15 9.26
CA ARG A 121 -9.05 1.10 8.57
C ARG A 121 -9.99 0.03 9.14
N ALA A 122 -9.47 -1.01 9.80
CA ALA A 122 -10.27 -2.06 10.41
C ALA A 122 -10.99 -1.63 11.71
N GLY A 123 -10.57 -0.54 12.34
CA GLY A 123 -10.94 -0.19 13.71
C GLY A 123 -11.76 1.09 13.88
N ARG A 124 -12.45 1.56 12.83
CA ARG A 124 -13.10 2.88 12.87
C ARG A 124 -14.43 2.89 13.62
N THR A 125 -15.23 1.84 13.45
CA THR A 125 -16.59 1.74 14.03
C THR A 125 -16.69 0.72 15.15
N GLU A 126 -15.82 -0.29 15.15
CA GLU A 126 -15.79 -1.38 16.12
C GLU A 126 -14.36 -1.97 16.16
N PRO A 127 -14.01 -2.78 17.17
CA PRO A 127 -12.73 -3.49 17.20
C PRO A 127 -12.55 -4.37 15.96
N GLY A 128 -11.45 -4.17 15.24
CA GLY A 128 -11.11 -4.92 14.04
C GLY A 128 -9.76 -5.59 14.09
N HIS A 129 -9.51 -6.44 13.10
CA HIS A 129 -8.26 -7.18 12.96
C HIS A 129 -7.58 -6.89 11.62
N CYS A 130 -6.26 -6.74 11.65
CA CYS A 130 -5.43 -6.65 10.45
C CYS A 130 -4.56 -7.90 10.33
N TYR A 131 -4.72 -8.63 9.23
CA TYR A 131 -3.92 -9.79 8.87
C TYR A 131 -2.88 -9.38 7.83
N ARG A 132 -1.61 -9.43 8.20
CA ARG A 132 -0.49 -9.15 7.30
C ARG A 132 -0.03 -10.43 6.64
N LEU A 133 0.10 -10.43 5.31
CA LEU A 133 0.57 -11.59 4.53
C LEU A 133 2.11 -11.66 4.45
N TYR A 134 2.80 -11.07 5.43
CA TYR A 134 4.25 -10.99 5.55
C TYR A 134 4.63 -11.10 7.03
N SER A 135 5.84 -11.58 7.31
CA SER A 135 6.31 -11.80 8.68
C SER A 135 6.66 -10.47 9.37
N SER A 136 6.75 -10.50 10.70
CA SER A 136 7.24 -9.37 11.49
C SER A 136 8.67 -8.98 11.12
N ALA A 137 9.53 -9.95 10.77
CA ALA A 137 10.88 -9.70 10.27
C ALA A 137 10.85 -8.89 8.96
N VAL A 138 10.05 -9.33 7.98
CA VAL A 138 9.89 -8.59 6.71
C VAL A 138 9.30 -7.20 6.92
N PHE A 139 8.38 -7.05 7.87
CA PHE A 139 7.85 -5.73 8.25
C PHE A 139 8.92 -4.81 8.84
N GLY A 140 9.84 -5.36 9.65
CA GLY A 140 10.98 -4.63 10.20
C GLY A 140 11.92 -4.08 9.13
N ASP A 141 12.03 -4.77 8.00
CA ASP A 141 12.85 -4.34 6.85
C ASP A 141 12.17 -3.25 5.99
N PHE A 142 10.89 -2.92 6.24
CA PHE A 142 10.22 -1.86 5.48
C PHE A 142 10.75 -0.49 5.90
N LYS A 143 10.81 0.43 4.94
CA LYS A 143 11.04 1.86 5.25
C LYS A 143 9.95 2.37 6.18
N GLU A 144 10.32 3.13 7.20
CA GLU A 144 9.37 3.67 8.18
C GLU A 144 8.32 4.56 7.51
N PHE A 145 8.77 5.54 6.72
CA PHE A 145 7.93 6.46 5.95
C PHE A 145 8.13 6.27 4.46
N SER A 146 7.11 6.63 3.67
CA SER A 146 7.27 6.73 2.22
C SER A 146 8.01 8.02 1.90
N GLU A 147 8.96 7.94 0.97
CA GLU A 147 9.68 9.12 0.47
C GLU A 147 8.72 10.15 -0.12
N ALA A 148 9.06 11.42 0.05
CA ALA A 148 8.30 12.54 -0.51
C ALA A 148 8.08 12.34 -2.02
N GLU A 149 6.93 12.78 -2.51
CA GLU A 149 6.58 12.60 -3.92
C GLU A 149 7.45 13.50 -4.84
N ILE A 150 7.74 14.72 -4.37
CA ILE A 150 8.53 15.73 -5.08
C ILE A 150 9.96 15.27 -5.41
N THR A 151 10.54 14.35 -4.64
CA THR A 151 11.91 13.86 -4.87
C THR A 151 11.98 12.75 -5.92
N ARG A 152 10.83 12.16 -6.29
CA ARG A 152 10.74 10.94 -7.10
C ARG A 152 9.99 11.12 -8.41
N ARG A 153 9.38 12.28 -8.64
CA ARG A 153 8.66 12.60 -9.87
C ARG A 153 9.38 13.71 -10.63
N PRO A 154 9.20 13.78 -11.96
CA PRO A 154 9.55 14.98 -12.71
C PRO A 154 8.83 16.18 -12.12
N VAL A 155 9.52 17.32 -12.07
CA VAL A 155 9.03 18.57 -11.44
C VAL A 155 8.79 19.65 -12.48
N ASP A 156 8.72 19.31 -13.77
CA ASP A 156 8.60 20.26 -14.89
C ASP A 156 7.32 21.08 -14.78
N ASP A 157 6.20 20.41 -14.53
CA ASP A 157 4.90 21.04 -14.31
C ASP A 157 4.92 21.98 -13.08
N LEU A 158 5.60 21.58 -12.01
CA LEU A 158 5.76 22.42 -10.81
C LEU A 158 6.63 23.64 -11.10
N VAL A 159 7.77 23.47 -11.77
CA VAL A 159 8.68 24.57 -12.14
C VAL A 159 7.97 25.57 -13.05
N LEU A 160 7.21 25.08 -14.03
CA LEU A 160 6.43 25.92 -14.94
C LEU A 160 5.38 26.73 -14.19
N GLN A 161 4.59 26.09 -13.32
CA GLN A 161 3.59 26.78 -12.48
C GLN A 161 4.22 27.81 -11.55
N MET A 162 5.39 27.52 -10.97
CA MET A 162 6.08 28.47 -10.09
C MET A 162 6.58 29.69 -10.86
N LYS A 163 7.09 29.51 -12.09
CA LYS A 163 7.49 30.64 -12.94
C LYS A 163 6.30 31.48 -13.39
N ASP A 164 5.15 30.85 -13.67
CA ASP A 164 3.88 31.55 -13.95
C ASP A 164 3.42 32.41 -12.75
N LEU A 165 3.72 31.96 -11.53
CA LEU A 165 3.51 32.73 -10.29
C LEU A 165 4.61 33.77 -9.99
N ASN A 166 5.43 34.14 -10.98
CA ASN A 166 6.56 35.08 -10.85
C ASN A 166 7.66 34.63 -9.86
N ILE A 167 7.80 33.33 -9.59
CA ILE A 167 8.92 32.78 -8.83
C ILE A 167 10.03 32.37 -9.81
N GLU A 168 10.91 33.31 -10.14
CA GLU A 168 11.94 33.07 -11.16
C GLU A 168 13.00 32.04 -10.74
N LYS A 169 13.53 32.19 -9.52
CA LYS A 169 14.60 31.35 -8.95
C LYS A 169 14.01 30.22 -8.11
N VAL A 170 13.43 29.22 -8.79
CA VAL A 170 12.80 28.05 -8.15
C VAL A 170 13.77 27.30 -7.23
N VAL A 171 15.07 27.28 -7.56
CA VAL A 171 16.13 26.66 -6.74
C VAL A 171 16.25 27.26 -5.33
N ASN A 172 15.85 28.52 -5.14
CA ASN A 172 15.90 29.21 -3.85
C ASN A 172 14.57 29.14 -3.09
N PHE A 173 13.56 28.47 -3.64
CA PHE A 173 12.26 28.38 -3.01
C PHE A 173 12.33 27.47 -1.75
N PRO A 174 11.72 27.89 -0.61
CA PRO A 174 11.83 27.17 0.65
C PRO A 174 10.89 25.96 0.71
N PHE A 175 11.22 24.89 -0.03
CA PHE A 175 10.45 23.64 0.00
C PHE A 175 10.57 22.94 1.37
N PRO A 176 9.47 22.36 1.92
CA PRO A 176 9.54 21.52 3.13
C PRO A 176 10.47 20.31 2.97
N THR A 177 10.55 19.78 1.75
CA THR A 177 11.54 18.78 1.35
C THR A 177 11.98 19.15 -0.06
N PRO A 178 13.19 19.72 -0.24
CA PRO A 178 13.61 20.19 -1.55
C PRO A 178 13.82 19.03 -2.53
N PRO A 179 13.40 19.16 -3.80
CA PRO A 179 13.83 18.26 -4.84
C PRO A 179 15.34 18.41 -5.08
N PRO A 180 16.02 17.39 -5.63
CA PRO A 180 17.42 17.51 -6.01
C PRO A 180 17.62 18.62 -7.04
N ALA A 181 18.69 19.40 -6.88
CA ALA A 181 19.00 20.53 -7.76
C ALA A 181 19.11 20.12 -9.24
N GLU A 182 19.72 18.96 -9.51
CA GLU A 182 19.80 18.38 -10.86
C GLU A 182 18.42 18.22 -11.51
N THR A 183 17.40 17.82 -10.74
CA THR A 183 16.03 17.65 -11.24
C THR A 183 15.41 19.01 -11.61
N LEU A 184 15.67 20.05 -10.81
CA LEU A 184 15.19 21.42 -11.10
C LEU A 184 15.85 21.98 -12.36
N LEU A 185 17.17 21.82 -12.50
CA LEU A 185 17.90 22.25 -13.69
C LEU A 185 17.45 21.51 -14.95
N SER A 186 17.28 20.19 -14.85
CA SER A 186 16.80 19.37 -15.98
C SER A 186 15.40 19.79 -16.41
N ALA A 187 14.53 20.14 -15.46
CA ALA A 187 13.19 20.63 -15.73
C ALA A 187 13.20 21.98 -16.45
N GLU A 188 14.04 22.94 -16.01
CA GLU A 188 14.19 24.22 -16.71
C GLU A 188 14.72 24.03 -18.14
N GLN A 189 15.74 23.18 -18.33
CA GLN A 189 16.28 22.87 -19.65
C GLN A 189 15.24 22.24 -20.57
N LEU A 190 14.42 21.32 -20.05
CA LEU A 190 13.33 20.70 -20.81
C LEU A 190 12.29 21.75 -21.23
N LEU A 191 11.88 22.62 -20.30
CA LEU A 191 10.88 23.65 -20.59
C LEU A 191 11.38 24.70 -21.59
N LEU A 192 12.67 25.06 -21.54
CA LEU A 192 13.32 25.89 -22.57
C LEU A 192 13.31 25.19 -23.93
N ALA A 193 13.68 23.90 -23.98
CA ALA A 193 13.69 23.11 -25.21
C ALA A 193 12.29 22.93 -25.82
N LEU A 194 11.25 22.90 -24.99
CA LEU A 194 9.84 22.84 -25.42
C LEU A 194 9.29 24.21 -25.84
N GLY A 195 10.04 25.31 -25.64
CA GLY A 195 9.56 26.68 -25.87
C GLY A 195 8.51 27.15 -24.86
N ALA A 196 8.38 26.45 -23.72
CA ALA A 196 7.50 26.85 -22.62
C ALA A 196 8.13 27.95 -21.74
N LEU A 197 9.45 28.09 -21.79
CA LEU A 197 10.21 29.17 -21.18
C LEU A 197 11.09 29.85 -22.23
N GLU A 198 11.39 31.12 -22.01
CA GLU A 198 12.41 31.86 -22.75
C GLU A 198 13.70 31.90 -21.92
N GLU A 199 14.85 31.91 -22.59
CA GLU A 199 16.10 32.27 -21.91
C GLU A 199 15.93 33.66 -21.31
N ALA A 200 16.36 33.82 -20.06
CA ALA A 200 16.34 35.12 -19.42
C ALA A 200 17.12 36.10 -20.30
N ARG A 201 16.42 37.09 -20.87
CA ARG A 201 17.08 38.23 -21.49
C ARG A 201 17.92 38.88 -20.40
N GLU A 202 19.24 38.76 -20.49
CA GLU A 202 20.10 39.74 -19.84
C GLU A 202 19.71 41.09 -20.42
N ASP A 203 18.95 41.87 -19.66
CA ASP A 203 18.80 43.29 -19.90
C ASP A 203 20.23 43.85 -19.90
N ARG A 204 20.80 43.98 -21.10
CA ARG A 204 21.95 44.84 -21.35
C ARG A 204 21.45 46.22 -21.01
N THR A 205 21.74 46.63 -19.77
CA THR A 205 21.65 47.99 -19.31
C THR A 205 22.38 48.86 -20.34
N VAL A 206 21.59 49.53 -21.18
CA VAL A 206 22.09 50.62 -21.99
C VAL A 206 22.51 51.69 -21.00
N SER A 207 23.83 51.94 -21.01
CA SER A 207 24.53 52.94 -20.23
C SER A 207 24.07 54.35 -20.58
#